data_AF-A0A8J6ZD20-F1
#
_entry.id   AF-A0A8J6ZD20-F1
#
_cell.length_a   1.000
_cell.length_b   1.000
_cell.length_c   1.000
_cell.angle_alpha   90.00
_cell.angle_beta   90.00
_cell.angle_gamma   90.00
#
_symmetry.space_group_name_H-M   'P 1'
#
loop_
_entity.id
_entity.type
_entity.pdbx_description
1 polymer ?
#
loop_
_entity_poly.entity_id
_entity_poly.type
_entity_poly.pdbx_seq_one_letter_code
_entity_poly.pdbx_strand_id
1 'polypeptide(L)'
;MINFFPTKRSSKEAITLALFTVLLGACTNNLEREAAVPETNVTTEEVADNTNQLIGKTVTVRSTPVRKLGPSTFTIADKQFFGTNPILVVNASGKTFTLPTDPNTPIQATGPVRKFVIADINRDYNLGLDPNLYKEYETQPAIIAQSIALAPKPGEITTNPNLYYGKNLAVTGEVEDIRNANSFTLDEDKLFGGQDLLVIRAGTPKGTVNEGEKVAVTGVLRPFVVAELERDYDLKWDLTLQKQLEAEYSNKPVLVATEVYPSAIPQ
;
A
#
# COMPACT_ATOMS: atom_id res chain seq x y z
N MET A 1 24.45 -45.32 -77.88
CA MET A 1 24.18 -46.72 -77.50
C MET A 1 23.26 -46.68 -76.29
N ILE A 2 21.96 -46.94 -76.46
CA ILE A 2 21.31 -48.26 -76.34
C ILE A 2 21.25 -48.74 -74.87
N ASN A 3 20.05 -48.54 -74.29
CA ASN A 3 19.20 -49.47 -73.54
C ASN A 3 19.48 -49.95 -72.09
N PHE A 4 18.38 -49.82 -71.33
CA PHE A 4 17.67 -50.82 -70.49
C PHE A 4 18.08 -51.06 -69.02
N PHE A 5 17.20 -50.57 -68.12
CA PHE A 5 16.33 -51.33 -67.17
C PHE A 5 16.94 -52.26 -66.09
N PRO A 6 16.19 -52.55 -65.00
CA PRO A 6 16.61 -52.23 -63.63
C PRO A 6 16.73 -53.46 -62.72
N THR A 7 17.28 -53.31 -61.51
CA THR A 7 17.08 -54.30 -60.45
C THR A 7 17.01 -53.70 -59.05
N LYS A 8 15.94 -54.13 -58.38
CA LYS A 8 15.39 -53.82 -57.06
C LYS A 8 16.05 -54.63 -55.94
N ARG A 9 16.53 -53.99 -54.87
CA ARG A 9 16.60 -54.45 -53.44
C ARG A 9 17.46 -53.42 -52.68
N SER A 10 17.31 -53.08 -51.41
CA SER A 10 16.41 -53.43 -50.32
C SER A 10 16.70 -52.43 -49.20
N SER A 11 15.65 -51.84 -48.64
CA SER A 11 15.48 -51.51 -47.21
C SER A 11 16.72 -51.26 -46.36
N LYS A 12 16.88 -50.01 -45.92
CA LYS A 12 16.78 -49.58 -44.52
C LYS A 12 17.03 -48.06 -44.47
N GLU A 13 15.98 -47.28 -44.75
CA GLU A 13 16.01 -45.85 -44.45
C GLU A 13 15.68 -45.66 -42.98
N ALA A 14 16.65 -45.14 -42.23
CA ALA A 14 16.45 -44.61 -40.90
C ALA A 14 15.64 -43.32 -41.03
N ILE A 15 14.33 -43.39 -40.72
CA ILE A 15 13.49 -42.20 -40.62
C ILE A 15 13.91 -41.49 -39.32
N THR A 16 14.76 -40.47 -39.46
CA THR A 16 15.08 -39.53 -38.41
C THR A 16 13.85 -38.64 -38.19
N LEU A 17 13.09 -38.93 -37.14
CA LEU A 17 11.93 -38.14 -36.72
C LEU A 17 12.42 -36.81 -36.12
N ALA A 18 12.44 -35.75 -36.92
CA ALA A 18 12.69 -34.40 -36.44
C ALA A 18 11.47 -33.91 -35.62
N LEU A 19 11.59 -33.90 -34.29
CA LEU A 19 10.64 -33.24 -33.40
C LEU A 19 10.71 -31.72 -33.61
N PHE A 20 9.71 -31.16 -34.29
CA PHE A 20 9.42 -29.73 -34.24
C PHE A 20 8.71 -29.42 -32.92
N THR A 21 9.44 -28.94 -31.92
CA THR A 21 8.84 -28.31 -30.73
C THR A 21 8.38 -26.91 -31.09
N VAL A 22 7.08 -26.76 -31.34
CA VAL A 22 6.40 -25.46 -31.40
C VAL A 22 6.27 -24.94 -29.97
N LEU A 23 7.09 -23.97 -29.59
CA LEU A 23 6.91 -23.20 -28.36
C LEU A 23 5.76 -22.21 -28.56
N LEU A 24 4.53 -22.68 -28.34
CA LEU A 24 3.40 -21.78 -28.06
C LEU A 24 3.61 -21.23 -26.64
N GLY A 25 4.23 -20.06 -26.55
CA GLY A 25 4.23 -19.24 -25.35
C GLY A 25 2.82 -18.72 -25.08
N ALA A 26 1.97 -19.58 -24.52
CA ALA A 26 0.72 -19.18 -23.88
C ALA A 26 1.06 -18.57 -22.52
N CYS A 27 1.40 -17.28 -22.51
CA CYS A 27 1.40 -16.51 -21.28
C CYS A 27 -0.01 -15.99 -21.04
N THR A 28 -0.69 -16.75 -20.19
CA THR A 28 -1.93 -16.41 -19.50
C THR A 28 -1.83 -15.03 -18.86
N ASN A 29 -2.87 -14.21 -19.09
CA ASN A 29 -3.08 -12.94 -18.43
C ASN A 29 -3.20 -13.13 -16.91
N ASN A 30 -2.10 -12.97 -16.17
CA ASN A 30 -2.13 -12.73 -14.73
C ASN A 30 -1.69 -11.28 -14.48
N LEU A 31 -2.66 -10.38 -14.62
CA LEU A 31 -2.58 -9.02 -14.07
C LEU A 31 -2.93 -9.10 -12.57
N GLU A 32 -2.12 -9.79 -11.78
CA GLU A 32 -1.97 -9.38 -10.38
C GLU A 32 -1.03 -8.19 -10.40
N ARG A 33 -1.63 -7.00 -10.47
CA ARG A 33 -0.92 -5.74 -10.30
C ARG A 33 -0.46 -5.70 -8.84
N GLU A 34 0.73 -6.23 -8.59
CA GLU A 34 1.49 -5.95 -7.37
C GLU A 34 1.47 -4.43 -7.19
N ALA A 35 1.00 -3.98 -6.02
CA ALA A 35 0.92 -2.56 -5.72
C ALA A 35 2.35 -2.01 -5.83
N ALA A 36 2.61 -1.22 -6.87
CA ALA A 36 3.92 -0.62 -7.07
C ALA A 36 4.28 0.18 -5.82
N VAL A 37 5.49 -0.05 -5.30
CA VAL A 37 6.06 0.79 -4.23
C VAL A 37 5.91 2.24 -4.69
N PRO A 38 5.27 3.12 -3.91
CA PRO A 38 5.00 4.49 -4.33
C PRO A 38 6.31 5.17 -4.72
N GLU A 39 6.34 5.75 -5.92
CA GLU A 39 7.56 6.35 -6.47
C GLU A 39 7.96 7.61 -5.69
N THR A 40 6.99 8.27 -5.03
CA THR A 40 7.16 9.52 -4.29
C THR A 40 6.06 9.72 -3.24
N ASN A 41 6.41 10.08 -2.00
CA ASN A 41 5.47 10.72 -1.08
C ASN A 41 5.37 12.20 -1.45
N VAL A 42 4.16 12.75 -1.51
CA VAL A 42 3.91 14.14 -1.89
C VAL A 42 2.80 14.75 -1.04
N THR A 43 2.73 16.08 -0.98
CA THR A 43 1.65 16.84 -0.32
C THR A 43 0.46 17.06 -1.26
N THR A 44 -0.68 17.51 -0.72
CA THR A 44 -1.82 17.89 -1.58
C THR A 44 -1.52 19.11 -2.44
N GLU A 45 -0.67 20.03 -1.94
CA GLU A 45 -0.17 21.19 -2.68
C GLU A 45 0.71 20.78 -3.86
N GLU A 46 1.65 19.86 -3.65
CA GLU A 46 2.49 19.36 -4.75
C GLU A 46 1.66 18.67 -5.83
N VAL A 47 0.62 17.92 -5.45
CA VAL A 47 -0.32 17.34 -6.43
C VAL A 47 -1.06 18.43 -7.19
N ALA A 48 -1.51 19.50 -6.53
CA ALA A 48 -2.18 20.62 -7.18
C ALA A 48 -1.25 21.36 -8.16
N ASP A 49 -0.12 21.83 -7.65
CA ASP A 49 0.78 22.77 -8.34
C ASP A 49 1.64 22.08 -9.40
N ASN A 50 2.05 20.84 -9.15
CA ASN A 50 2.89 20.06 -10.05
C ASN A 50 2.13 18.97 -10.80
N THR A 51 0.79 19.09 -10.92
CA THR A 51 -0.10 18.10 -11.57
C THR A 51 0.52 17.51 -12.84
N ASN A 52 0.94 18.36 -13.79
CA ASN A 52 1.44 17.89 -15.09
C ASN A 52 2.70 17.01 -15.00
N GLN A 53 3.52 17.17 -13.96
CA GLN A 53 4.72 16.37 -13.72
C GLN A 53 4.42 15.06 -12.99
N LEU A 54 3.26 14.99 -12.34
CA LEU A 54 2.80 13.86 -11.54
C LEU A 54 1.79 12.98 -12.27
N ILE A 55 1.14 13.47 -13.34
CA ILE A 55 0.21 12.67 -14.15
C ILE A 55 0.85 11.33 -14.54
N GLY A 56 0.14 10.24 -14.24
CA GLY A 56 0.56 8.87 -14.53
C GLY A 56 1.48 8.26 -13.47
N LYS A 57 2.14 9.07 -12.63
CA LYS A 57 3.00 8.59 -11.54
C LYS A 57 2.15 8.17 -10.35
N THR A 58 2.57 7.09 -9.69
CA THR A 58 1.98 6.63 -8.43
C THR A 58 2.55 7.45 -7.29
N VAL A 59 1.68 8.16 -6.58
CA VAL A 59 2.05 8.96 -5.42
C VAL A 59 1.38 8.43 -4.16
N THR A 60 1.97 8.73 -3.01
CA THR A 60 1.35 8.54 -1.69
C THR A 60 1.15 9.91 -1.05
N VAL A 61 -0.09 10.19 -0.64
CA VAL A 61 -0.47 11.44 0.04
C VAL A 61 -1.05 11.10 1.40
N ARG A 62 -0.51 11.71 2.45
CA ARG A 62 -1.08 11.69 3.80
C ARG A 62 -1.76 13.02 4.07
N SER A 63 -3.08 13.01 4.23
CA SER A 63 -3.85 14.26 4.38
C SER A 63 -5.18 14.02 5.09
N THR A 64 -5.90 15.09 5.42
CA THR A 64 -7.19 15.02 6.12
C THR A 64 -8.34 15.00 5.10
N PRO A 65 -9.29 14.04 5.20
CA PRO A 65 -10.52 14.09 4.44
C PRO A 65 -11.37 15.30 4.84
N VAL A 66 -11.81 16.11 3.88
CA VAL A 66 -12.59 17.33 4.15
C VAL A 66 -14.03 17.26 3.66
N ARG A 67 -14.32 16.48 2.61
CA ARG A 67 -15.69 16.34 2.08
C ARG A 67 -15.88 14.98 1.43
N LYS A 68 -16.87 14.22 1.87
CA LYS A 68 -17.35 13.02 1.15
C LYS A 68 -18.28 13.47 0.03
N LEU A 69 -18.03 13.02 -1.19
CA LEU A 69 -18.86 13.33 -2.35
C LEU A 69 -19.78 12.15 -2.68
N GLY A 70 -19.22 10.94 -2.71
CA GLY A 70 -19.96 9.73 -3.05
C GLY A 70 -19.47 8.50 -2.29
N PRO A 71 -19.96 7.30 -2.66
CA PRO A 71 -19.54 6.04 -2.03
C PRO A 71 -18.04 5.74 -2.18
N SER A 72 -17.45 6.14 -3.31
CA SER A 72 -16.05 5.88 -3.67
C SER A 72 -15.23 7.17 -3.86
N THR A 73 -15.75 8.33 -3.47
CA THR A 73 -15.09 9.62 -3.74
C THR A 73 -15.21 10.58 -2.57
N PHE A 74 -14.12 11.28 -2.32
CA PHE A 74 -14.02 12.31 -1.31
C PHE A 74 -12.85 13.23 -1.64
N THR A 75 -12.77 14.39 -0.99
CA THR A 75 -11.64 15.29 -1.14
C THR A 75 -10.77 15.30 0.11
N ILE A 76 -9.48 15.54 -0.10
CA ILE A 76 -8.48 15.72 0.97
C ILE A 76 -7.84 17.11 0.86
N ALA A 77 -7.41 17.66 1.99
CA ALA A 77 -6.67 18.91 2.03
C ALA A 77 -5.77 18.98 3.27
N ASP A 78 -4.61 19.62 3.09
CA ASP A 78 -3.67 19.85 4.19
C ASP A 78 -4.11 21.07 5.02
N LYS A 79 -4.20 20.89 6.35
CA LYS A 79 -4.74 21.91 7.27
C LYS A 79 -3.91 23.20 7.34
N GLN A 80 -2.65 23.14 6.94
CA GLN A 80 -1.68 24.23 7.14
C GLN A 80 -1.75 25.32 6.05
N PHE A 81 -2.49 25.07 4.96
CA PHE A 81 -2.49 25.96 3.80
C PHE A 81 -3.91 26.44 3.50
N PHE A 82 -4.23 27.63 4.03
CA PHE A 82 -5.45 28.34 3.65
C PHE A 82 -5.32 28.81 2.19
N GLY A 83 -5.91 28.08 1.24
CA GLY A 83 -6.02 28.52 -0.15
C GLY A 83 -5.81 27.45 -1.22
N THR A 84 -5.33 26.25 -0.86
CA THR A 84 -5.17 25.16 -1.82
C THR A 84 -6.51 24.46 -2.08
N ASN A 85 -6.83 24.25 -3.35
CA ASN A 85 -8.03 23.50 -3.73
C ASN A 85 -7.92 22.05 -3.25
N PRO A 86 -8.94 21.51 -2.55
CA PRO A 86 -8.95 20.13 -2.12
C PRO A 86 -8.74 19.17 -3.30
N ILE A 87 -7.87 18.17 -3.12
CA ILE A 87 -7.62 17.15 -4.14
C ILE A 87 -8.72 16.09 -4.08
N LEU A 88 -9.29 15.77 -5.24
CA LEU A 88 -10.24 14.68 -5.37
C LEU A 88 -9.51 13.33 -5.25
N VAL A 89 -9.99 12.48 -4.35
CA VAL A 89 -9.58 11.09 -4.25
C VAL A 89 -10.71 10.22 -4.79
N VAL A 90 -10.37 9.38 -5.76
CA VAL A 90 -11.26 8.34 -6.30
C VAL A 90 -10.76 7.00 -5.79
N ASN A 91 -11.55 6.35 -4.93
CA ASN A 91 -11.28 5.01 -4.43
C ASN A 91 -11.51 3.98 -5.55
N ALA A 92 -10.43 3.58 -6.20
CA ALA A 92 -10.36 2.55 -7.22
C ALA A 92 -9.73 1.25 -6.70
N SER A 93 -9.60 1.09 -5.37
CA SER A 93 -9.01 -0.10 -4.74
C SER A 93 -9.87 -1.37 -4.84
N GLY A 94 -11.13 -1.23 -5.25
CA GLY A 94 -12.14 -2.30 -5.21
C GLY A 94 -12.64 -2.64 -3.80
N LYS A 95 -12.12 -1.98 -2.76
CA LYS A 95 -12.54 -2.15 -1.36
C LYS A 95 -13.31 -0.93 -0.88
N THR A 96 -14.32 -1.15 -0.06
CA THR A 96 -15.02 -0.05 0.62
C THR A 96 -14.09 0.60 1.64
N PHE A 97 -14.05 1.93 1.67
CA PHE A 97 -13.32 2.69 2.68
C PHE A 97 -14.28 3.62 3.43
N THR A 98 -14.27 3.53 4.75
CA THR A 98 -15.05 4.42 5.62
C THR A 98 -14.12 5.51 6.12
N LEU A 99 -14.45 6.76 5.80
CA LEU A 99 -13.73 7.93 6.31
C LEU A 99 -13.74 7.92 7.86
N PRO A 100 -12.67 8.41 8.50
CA PRO A 100 -12.62 8.53 9.95
C PRO A 100 -13.76 9.42 10.47
N THR A 101 -14.30 9.07 11.64
CA THR A 101 -15.31 9.87 12.34
C THR A 101 -14.70 11.10 13.01
N ASP A 102 -13.45 11.01 13.42
CA ASP A 102 -12.68 12.18 13.88
C ASP A 102 -12.15 12.93 12.65
N PRO A 103 -12.56 14.19 12.43
CA PRO A 103 -12.09 15.00 11.31
C PRO A 103 -10.59 15.33 11.40
N ASN A 104 -9.92 15.01 12.50
CA ASN A 104 -8.49 15.22 12.66
C ASN A 104 -7.64 14.02 12.27
N THR A 105 -8.22 12.82 12.20
CA THR A 105 -7.48 11.61 11.81
C THR A 105 -7.13 11.69 10.32
N PRO A 106 -5.85 11.76 9.95
CA PRO A 106 -5.44 11.71 8.56
C PRO A 106 -5.74 10.35 7.94
N ILE A 107 -5.73 10.31 6.62
CA ILE A 107 -5.67 9.08 5.84
C ILE A 107 -4.40 9.09 4.99
N GLN A 108 -4.01 7.91 4.53
CA GLN A 108 -3.02 7.75 3.47
C GLN A 108 -3.73 7.24 2.22
N ALA A 109 -3.60 7.95 1.10
CA ALA A 109 -4.10 7.53 -0.20
C ALA A 109 -2.91 7.32 -1.15
N THR A 110 -2.84 6.15 -1.77
CA THR A 110 -1.78 5.78 -2.71
C THR A 110 -2.38 5.40 -4.05
N GLY A 111 -1.89 6.01 -5.14
CA GLY A 111 -2.34 5.71 -6.49
C GLY A 111 -1.85 6.72 -7.54
N PRO A 112 -2.11 6.45 -8.82
CA PRO A 112 -1.71 7.35 -9.89
C PRO A 112 -2.46 8.69 -9.86
N VAL A 113 -1.74 9.78 -10.10
CA VAL A 113 -2.33 11.09 -10.35
C VAL A 113 -2.87 11.14 -11.77
N ARG A 114 -4.09 11.65 -11.96
CA ARG A 114 -4.71 11.89 -13.27
C ARG A 114 -5.45 13.23 -13.26
N LYS A 115 -5.69 13.78 -14.44
CA LYS A 115 -6.80 14.74 -14.61
C LYS A 115 -8.11 13.96 -14.53
N PHE A 116 -9.02 14.43 -13.70
CA PHE A 116 -10.32 13.81 -13.52
C PHE A 116 -11.17 14.02 -14.78
N VAL A 117 -11.51 12.93 -15.44
CA VAL A 117 -12.46 12.91 -16.55
C VAL A 117 -13.47 11.84 -16.22
N ILE A 118 -14.69 12.24 -15.87
CA ILE A 118 -15.66 11.31 -15.29
C ILE A 118 -15.95 10.11 -16.21
N ALA A 119 -16.01 10.35 -17.52
CA ALA A 119 -16.25 9.31 -18.52
C ALA A 119 -15.14 8.24 -18.51
N ASP A 120 -13.89 8.66 -18.38
CA ASP A 120 -12.75 7.76 -18.27
C ASP A 120 -12.79 6.98 -16.95
N ILE A 121 -13.07 7.65 -15.83
CA ILE A 121 -13.14 6.99 -14.52
C ILE A 121 -14.24 5.93 -14.48
N ASN A 122 -15.43 6.25 -15.01
CA ASN A 122 -16.53 5.30 -15.07
C ASN A 122 -16.23 4.12 -16.00
N ARG A 123 -15.57 4.37 -17.14
CA ARG A 123 -15.16 3.30 -18.06
C ARG A 123 -14.08 2.40 -17.47
N ASP A 124 -13.05 3.00 -16.88
CA ASP A 124 -11.85 2.27 -16.45
C ASP A 124 -12.07 1.51 -15.13
N TYR A 125 -12.94 2.02 -14.24
CA TYR A 125 -13.13 1.48 -12.88
C TYR A 125 -14.56 1.05 -12.54
N ASN A 126 -15.52 1.25 -13.45
CA ASN A 126 -16.92 0.87 -13.27
C ASN A 126 -17.57 1.41 -11.98
N LEU A 127 -17.32 2.69 -11.67
CA LEU A 127 -17.75 3.32 -10.41
C LEU A 127 -19.13 3.97 -10.47
N GLY A 128 -19.72 4.16 -11.65
CA GLY A 128 -21.07 4.72 -11.80
C GLY A 128 -21.23 6.14 -11.22
N LEU A 129 -20.19 6.97 -11.30
CA LEU A 129 -20.17 8.34 -10.80
C LEU A 129 -21.19 9.21 -11.56
N ASP A 130 -22.00 9.99 -10.84
CA ASP A 130 -22.99 10.93 -11.40
C ASP A 130 -22.31 12.20 -11.96
N PRO A 131 -22.40 12.48 -13.28
CA PRO A 131 -21.82 13.68 -13.90
C PRO A 131 -22.22 15.00 -13.27
N ASN A 132 -23.42 15.10 -12.68
CA ASN A 132 -23.87 16.35 -12.08
C ASN A 132 -23.13 16.69 -10.78
N LEU A 133 -22.70 15.68 -10.03
CA LEU A 133 -22.00 15.86 -8.76
C LEU A 133 -20.55 16.31 -8.96
N TYR A 134 -19.92 15.98 -10.09
CA TYR A 134 -18.49 16.19 -10.30
C TYR A 134 -18.12 17.29 -11.29
N LYS A 135 -19.08 18.13 -11.72
CA LYS A 135 -18.84 19.21 -12.69
C LYS A 135 -17.68 20.13 -12.31
N GLU A 136 -17.53 20.43 -11.01
CA GLU A 136 -16.46 21.29 -10.49
C GLU A 136 -15.07 20.63 -10.46
N TYR A 137 -15.01 19.30 -10.60
CA TYR A 137 -13.76 18.54 -10.59
C TYR A 137 -13.29 18.13 -11.98
N GLU A 138 -14.10 18.33 -13.03
CA GLU A 138 -13.71 17.97 -14.37
C GLU A 138 -12.40 18.67 -14.76
N THR A 139 -11.45 17.92 -15.30
CA THR A 139 -10.07 18.31 -15.65
C THR A 139 -9.15 18.66 -14.47
N GLN A 140 -9.63 18.70 -13.23
CA GLN A 140 -8.83 18.93 -12.03
C GLN A 140 -7.94 17.72 -11.69
N PRO A 141 -6.83 17.90 -10.96
CA PRO A 141 -6.06 16.78 -10.46
C PRO A 141 -6.88 15.90 -9.51
N ALA A 142 -6.74 14.59 -9.70
CA ALA A 142 -7.29 13.58 -8.82
C ALA A 142 -6.29 12.45 -8.59
N ILE A 143 -6.33 11.89 -7.39
CA ILE A 143 -5.61 10.66 -7.04
C ILE A 143 -6.56 9.50 -7.26
N ILE A 144 -6.21 8.60 -8.16
CA ILE A 144 -6.96 7.37 -8.37
C ILE A 144 -6.41 6.32 -7.41
N ALA A 145 -6.91 6.35 -6.19
CA ALA A 145 -6.36 5.58 -5.09
C ALA A 145 -6.58 4.08 -5.29
N GLN A 146 -5.46 3.36 -5.39
CA GLN A 146 -5.40 1.90 -5.42
C GLN A 146 -5.30 1.33 -4.00
N SER A 147 -4.85 2.13 -3.04
CA SER A 147 -4.85 1.81 -1.62
C SER A 147 -5.24 3.03 -0.80
N ILE A 148 -6.03 2.80 0.25
CA ILE A 148 -6.41 3.82 1.24
C ILE A 148 -6.37 3.18 2.63
N ALA A 149 -5.71 3.85 3.57
CA ALA A 149 -5.63 3.43 4.96
C ALA A 149 -5.88 4.61 5.91
N LEU A 150 -6.37 4.31 7.12
CA LEU A 150 -6.34 5.29 8.20
C LEU A 150 -4.89 5.57 8.55
N ALA A 151 -4.57 6.82 8.82
CA ALA A 151 -3.21 7.24 9.08
C ALA A 151 -3.13 8.00 10.42
N PRO A 152 -3.46 7.37 11.56
CA PRO A 152 -3.29 7.97 12.87
C PRO A 152 -1.81 8.09 13.26
N LYS A 153 -1.53 8.75 14.38
CA LYS A 153 -0.20 8.79 15.01
C LYS A 153 -0.03 7.64 16.03
N PRO A 154 1.21 7.24 16.37
CA PRO A 154 1.47 6.23 17.41
C PRO A 154 0.72 6.52 18.73
N GLY A 155 0.86 7.73 19.27
CA GLY A 155 0.18 8.14 20.50
C GLY A 155 -1.36 8.11 20.43
N GLU A 156 -1.96 8.39 19.27
CA GLU A 156 -3.41 8.30 19.08
C GLU A 156 -3.88 6.85 19.12
N ILE A 157 -3.10 5.93 18.56
CA ILE A 157 -3.37 4.50 18.58
C ILE A 157 -3.29 3.96 20.00
N THR A 158 -2.21 4.26 20.72
CA THR A 158 -1.99 3.73 22.08
C THR A 158 -2.99 4.29 23.10
N THR A 159 -3.46 5.53 22.89
CA THR A 159 -4.49 6.16 23.72
C THR A 159 -5.88 5.55 23.50
N ASN A 160 -6.26 5.24 22.25
CA ASN A 160 -7.59 4.69 21.94
C ASN A 160 -7.56 3.57 20.89
N PRO A 161 -6.98 2.40 21.22
CA PRO A 161 -6.73 1.35 20.25
C PRO A 161 -7.99 0.67 19.72
N ASN A 162 -9.09 0.72 20.48
CA ASN A 162 -10.37 0.13 20.10
C ASN A 162 -10.94 0.74 18.79
N LEU A 163 -10.57 1.99 18.47
CA LEU A 163 -10.97 2.61 17.20
C LEU A 163 -10.27 1.99 15.99
N TYR A 164 -9.17 1.27 16.20
CA TYR A 164 -8.23 0.88 15.15
C TYR A 164 -7.99 -0.63 15.05
N TYR A 165 -8.36 -1.43 16.06
CA TYR A 165 -8.18 -2.88 16.01
C TYR A 165 -8.80 -3.52 14.76
N GLY A 166 -8.04 -4.41 14.13
CA GLY A 166 -8.42 -5.12 12.91
C GLY A 166 -8.43 -4.26 11.63
N LYS A 167 -8.09 -2.97 11.72
CA LYS A 167 -8.00 -2.09 10.54
C LYS A 167 -6.58 -2.08 9.99
N ASN A 168 -6.49 -1.87 8.67
CA ASN A 168 -5.24 -1.52 8.01
C ASN A 168 -4.92 -0.05 8.30
N LEU A 169 -3.73 0.20 8.83
CA LEU A 169 -3.22 1.52 9.18
C LEU A 169 -1.97 1.85 8.36
N ALA A 170 -1.71 3.14 8.20
CA ALA A 170 -0.47 3.71 7.72
C ALA A 170 0.08 4.68 8.77
N VAL A 171 0.99 4.19 9.61
CA VAL A 171 1.49 4.90 10.79
C VAL A 171 2.88 5.46 10.48
N THR A 172 3.06 6.75 10.69
CA THR A 172 4.37 7.40 10.56
C THR A 172 4.88 7.75 11.96
N GLY A 173 6.15 7.49 12.21
CA GLY A 173 6.81 7.79 13.48
C GLY A 173 8.32 7.69 13.37
N GLU A 174 8.99 8.10 14.43
CA GLU A 174 10.43 7.87 14.63
C GLU A 174 10.63 6.46 15.20
N VAL A 175 11.61 5.73 14.67
CA VAL A 175 11.96 4.40 15.16
C VAL A 175 12.72 4.55 16.47
N GLU A 176 12.18 3.95 17.52
CA GLU A 176 12.83 3.83 18.82
C GLU A 176 12.92 2.37 19.26
N ASP A 177 13.77 2.12 20.26
CA ASP A 177 13.70 0.93 21.09
C ASP A 177 13.81 -0.38 20.29
N ILE A 178 14.70 -0.41 19.28
CA ILE A 178 14.91 -1.58 18.41
C ILE A 178 15.35 -2.78 19.27
N ARG A 179 14.46 -3.75 19.43
CA ARG A 179 14.72 -4.98 20.19
C ARG A 179 15.41 -6.04 19.33
N ASN A 180 14.98 -6.16 18.07
CA ASN A 180 15.64 -6.96 17.04
C ASN A 180 15.18 -6.53 15.63
N ALA A 181 15.61 -7.25 14.59
CA ALA A 181 15.23 -6.97 13.21
C ALA A 181 13.72 -7.01 12.94
N ASN A 182 12.92 -7.64 13.81
CA ASN A 182 11.48 -7.83 13.68
C ASN A 182 10.65 -6.98 14.64
N SER A 183 11.27 -6.23 15.57
CA SER A 183 10.56 -5.57 16.67
C SER A 183 11.25 -4.27 17.06
N PHE A 184 10.48 -3.19 17.04
CA PHE A 184 10.87 -1.84 17.43
C PHE A 184 9.61 -1.04 17.81
N THR A 185 9.75 0.14 18.39
CA THR A 185 8.63 1.05 18.66
C THR A 185 8.63 2.24 17.70
N LEU A 186 7.45 2.83 17.52
CA LEU A 186 7.29 4.11 16.86
C LEU A 186 6.84 5.16 17.86
N ASP A 187 7.59 6.25 17.94
CA ASP A 187 7.20 7.44 18.68
C ASP A 187 6.65 8.53 17.74
N GLU A 188 5.81 9.42 18.27
CA GLU A 188 5.49 10.68 17.61
C GLU A 188 6.55 11.74 17.95
N ASP A 189 7.19 12.33 16.93
CA ASP A 189 8.19 13.39 17.05
C ASP A 189 7.62 14.67 17.73
N LYS A 190 7.48 14.65 19.06
CA LYS A 190 6.96 15.71 19.92
C LYS A 190 7.46 15.58 21.36
N LEU A 191 7.80 16.72 21.97
CA LEU A 191 8.21 16.85 23.37
C LEU A 191 7.21 16.31 24.42
N PHE A 192 5.93 16.19 24.06
CA PHE A 192 4.87 15.58 24.86
C PHE A 192 4.04 14.66 23.96
N GLY A 193 4.66 13.58 23.49
CA GLY A 193 4.00 12.52 22.74
C GLY A 193 3.14 11.61 23.62
N GLY A 194 2.22 10.88 22.99
CA GLY A 194 1.57 9.71 23.60
C GLY A 194 2.55 8.56 23.79
N GLN A 195 2.04 7.37 24.12
CA GLN A 195 2.89 6.20 24.27
C GLN A 195 3.35 5.66 22.90
N ASP A 196 4.60 5.23 22.86
CA ASP A 196 5.20 4.40 21.83
C ASP A 196 4.31 3.23 21.37
N LEU A 197 4.21 3.08 20.05
CA LEU A 197 3.52 1.94 19.45
C LEU A 197 4.52 0.84 19.10
N LEU A 198 4.35 -0.35 19.69
CA LEU A 198 5.10 -1.53 19.27
C LEU A 198 4.77 -1.88 17.81
N VAL A 199 5.81 -2.14 17.03
CA VAL A 199 5.72 -2.66 15.67
C VAL A 199 6.34 -4.05 15.61
N ILE A 200 5.59 -5.01 15.07
CA ILE A 200 6.06 -6.35 14.78
C ILE A 200 6.13 -6.54 13.27
N ARG A 201 7.31 -6.85 12.75
CA ARG A 201 7.48 -7.26 11.35
C ARG A 201 7.27 -8.77 11.27
N ALA A 202 6.15 -9.18 10.69
CA ALA A 202 5.89 -10.59 10.42
C ALA A 202 6.81 -11.10 9.29
N GLY A 203 7.30 -12.34 9.42
CA GLY A 203 8.17 -12.96 8.41
C GLY A 203 9.63 -12.46 8.43
N THR A 204 10.26 -12.47 7.25
CA THR A 204 11.67 -12.02 7.10
C THR A 204 11.70 -10.52 6.78
N PRO A 205 12.31 -9.69 7.62
CA PRO A 205 12.45 -8.25 7.38
C PRO A 205 13.08 -7.93 6.03
N LYS A 206 12.44 -7.06 5.26
CA LYS A 206 13.01 -6.44 4.07
C LYS A 206 13.70 -5.14 4.46
N GLY A 207 15.03 -5.08 4.37
CA GLY A 207 15.79 -3.88 4.74
C GLY A 207 15.92 -3.67 6.26
N THR A 208 16.87 -2.82 6.62
CA THR A 208 17.19 -2.42 7.98
C THR A 208 16.44 -1.15 8.36
N VAL A 209 16.07 -1.03 9.64
CA VAL A 209 15.62 0.22 10.26
C VAL A 209 16.66 0.64 11.27
N ASN A 210 16.88 1.95 11.43
CA ASN A 210 17.83 2.49 12.39
C ASN A 210 17.11 3.32 13.46
N GLU A 211 17.68 3.37 14.65
CA GLU A 211 17.20 4.24 15.72
C GLU A 211 17.19 5.70 15.25
N GLY A 212 16.14 6.44 15.57
CA GLY A 212 15.91 7.82 15.15
C GLY A 212 15.51 7.99 13.68
N GLU A 213 15.38 6.90 12.92
CA GLU A 213 14.89 6.95 11.55
C GLU A 213 13.39 7.22 11.53
N LYS A 214 12.94 8.22 10.77
CA LYS A 214 11.51 8.41 10.51
C LYS A 214 11.06 7.43 9.44
N VAL A 215 10.06 6.60 9.76
CA VAL A 215 9.52 5.58 8.86
C VAL A 215 8.01 5.69 8.72
N ALA A 216 7.48 5.17 7.62
CA ALA A 216 6.06 4.89 7.43
C ALA A 216 5.86 3.37 7.46
N VAL A 217 5.02 2.90 8.38
CA VAL A 217 4.68 1.49 8.57
C VAL A 217 3.24 1.27 8.16
N THR A 218 3.02 0.35 7.23
CA THR A 218 1.68 -0.14 6.89
C THR A 218 1.45 -1.50 7.55
N GLY A 219 0.25 -1.72 8.07
CA GLY A 219 -0.02 -2.97 8.79
C GLY A 219 -1.40 -3.03 9.42
N VAL A 220 -1.65 -4.12 10.16
CA VAL A 220 -2.90 -4.33 10.89
C VAL A 220 -2.67 -4.13 12.38
N LEU A 221 -3.51 -3.33 13.02
CA LEU A 221 -3.47 -3.21 14.48
C LEU A 221 -4.12 -4.42 15.14
N ARG A 222 -3.39 -5.07 16.06
CA ARG A 222 -3.85 -6.24 16.83
C ARG A 222 -3.62 -5.99 18.32
N PRO A 223 -4.40 -6.63 19.21
CA PRO A 223 -3.97 -6.77 20.59
C PRO A 223 -2.76 -7.70 20.63
N PHE A 224 -1.80 -7.41 21.49
CA PHE A 224 -0.66 -8.28 21.71
C PHE A 224 -1.09 -9.50 22.53
N VAL A 225 -1.42 -10.58 21.81
CA VAL A 225 -1.74 -11.90 22.34
C VAL A 225 -0.84 -12.89 21.62
N VAL A 226 0.25 -13.31 22.26
CA VAL A 226 1.33 -14.05 21.58
C VAL A 226 0.83 -15.31 20.90
N ALA A 227 -0.01 -16.10 21.57
CA ALA A 227 -0.56 -17.32 20.97
C ALA A 227 -1.37 -17.06 19.68
N GLU A 228 -2.03 -15.90 19.55
CA GLU A 228 -2.70 -15.51 18.31
C GLU A 228 -1.71 -15.02 17.26
N LEU A 229 -0.74 -14.20 17.66
CA LEU A 229 0.24 -13.64 16.73
C LEU A 229 1.17 -14.71 16.15
N GLU A 230 1.63 -15.66 16.96
CA GLU A 230 2.41 -16.81 16.49
C GLU A 230 1.62 -17.67 15.49
N ARG A 231 0.36 -17.96 15.81
CA ARG A 231 -0.53 -18.74 14.94
C ARG A 231 -0.78 -18.04 13.61
N ASP A 232 -1.02 -16.73 13.65
CA ASP A 232 -1.44 -15.96 12.46
C ASP A 232 -0.25 -15.53 11.58
N TYR A 233 0.96 -15.39 12.13
CA TYR A 233 2.10 -14.76 11.44
C TYR A 233 3.43 -15.56 11.44
N ASP A 234 3.45 -16.80 11.95
CA ASP A 234 4.66 -17.65 12.03
C ASP A 234 5.87 -16.93 12.64
N LEU A 235 5.65 -16.28 13.79
CA LEU A 235 6.70 -15.52 14.47
C LEU A 235 7.78 -16.46 15.01
N LYS A 236 9.04 -16.20 14.64
CA LYS A 236 10.22 -17.02 15.01
C LYS A 236 11.08 -16.39 16.08
N TRP A 237 10.45 -15.75 17.06
CA TRP A 237 11.18 -15.10 18.15
C TRP A 237 11.83 -16.13 19.08
N ASP A 238 12.94 -15.75 19.70
CA ASP A 238 13.48 -16.53 20.80
C ASP A 238 12.64 -16.35 22.07
N LEU A 239 12.70 -17.33 22.96
CA LEU A 239 11.91 -17.37 24.19
C LEU A 239 12.19 -16.19 25.14
N THR A 240 13.37 -15.56 25.05
CA THR A 240 13.72 -14.44 25.92
C THR A 240 12.98 -13.19 25.47
N LEU A 241 13.05 -12.86 24.18
CA LEU A 241 12.32 -11.73 23.61
C LEU A 241 10.81 -11.89 23.80
N GLN A 242 10.29 -13.10 23.55
CA GLN A 242 8.86 -13.38 23.73
C GLN A 242 8.40 -13.05 25.15
N LYS A 243 9.10 -13.56 26.17
CA LYS A 243 8.75 -13.31 27.58
C LYS A 243 8.82 -11.83 27.95
N GLN A 244 9.80 -11.11 27.39
CA GLN A 244 9.94 -9.67 27.60
C GLN A 244 8.74 -8.92 27.02
N LEU A 245 8.38 -9.20 25.76
CA LEU A 245 7.24 -8.55 25.11
C LEU A 245 5.91 -8.94 25.77
N GLU A 246 5.73 -10.18 26.23
CA GLU A 246 4.55 -10.60 27.00
C GLU A 246 4.41 -9.82 28.31
N ALA A 247 5.51 -9.63 29.05
CA ALA A 247 5.48 -8.88 30.30
C ALA A 247 5.12 -7.40 30.09
N GLU A 248 5.57 -6.81 28.99
CA GLU A 248 5.44 -5.37 28.75
C GLU A 248 4.17 -5.00 27.95
N TYR A 249 3.77 -5.84 26.99
CA TYR A 249 2.75 -5.53 25.99
C TYR A 249 1.49 -6.38 26.08
N SER A 250 1.34 -7.31 27.04
CA SER A 250 0.12 -8.14 27.14
C SER A 250 -1.18 -7.32 27.00
N ASN A 251 -1.98 -7.66 25.98
CA ASN A 251 -3.23 -6.99 25.59
C ASN A 251 -3.12 -5.50 25.18
N LYS A 252 -1.92 -4.93 25.08
CA LYS A 252 -1.66 -3.61 24.51
C LYS A 252 -1.76 -3.66 22.97
N PRO A 253 -2.02 -2.53 22.31
CA PRO A 253 -2.01 -2.46 20.86
C PRO A 253 -0.62 -2.69 20.29
N VAL A 254 -0.55 -3.49 19.23
CA VAL A 254 0.65 -3.71 18.43
C VAL A 254 0.31 -3.62 16.95
N LEU A 255 1.16 -2.93 16.19
CA LEU A 255 1.04 -2.86 14.74
C LEU A 255 1.80 -4.03 14.12
N VAL A 256 1.09 -4.99 13.54
CA VAL A 256 1.73 -6.04 12.75
C VAL A 256 1.98 -5.50 11.35
N ALA A 257 3.23 -5.18 11.06
CA ALA A 257 3.67 -4.53 9.85
C ALA A 257 3.64 -5.50 8.67
N THR A 258 2.99 -5.05 7.60
CA THR A 258 3.12 -5.61 6.26
C THR A 258 4.37 -5.04 5.59
N GLU A 259 4.56 -3.72 5.68
CA GLU A 259 5.66 -3.02 5.03
C GLU A 259 6.18 -1.86 5.89
N VAL A 260 7.46 -1.57 5.76
CA VAL A 260 8.14 -0.46 6.42
C VAL A 260 8.97 0.26 5.37
N TYR A 261 8.80 1.57 5.27
CA TYR A 261 9.48 2.42 4.31
C TYR A 261 10.09 3.63 5.00
N PRO A 262 11.22 4.17 4.50
CA PRO A 262 11.68 5.49 4.92
C PRO A 262 10.56 6.51 4.74
N SER A 263 10.30 7.32 5.78
CA SER A 263 9.31 8.38 5.69
C SER A 263 9.88 9.48 4.79
N ALA A 264 9.35 9.59 3.56
CA ALA A 264 9.75 10.69 2.68
C ALA A 264 8.99 11.99 2.98
N ILE A 265 8.57 12.21 4.23
CA ILE A 265 8.16 13.55 4.70
C ILE A 265 9.45 14.36 4.86
N PRO A 266 9.66 15.44 4.08
CA PRO A 266 10.83 16.30 4.25
C PRO A 266 10.87 16.88 5.67
N GLN A 267 12.08 17.13 6.18
CA GLN A 267 12.30 17.83 7.45
C GLN A 267 11.73 19.25 7.44
#